data_AF-A0A8S3EB65-F1
#
_entry.id   AF-A0A8S3EB65-F1
#
_cell.length_a   1.000
_cell.length_b   1.000
_cell.length_c   1.000
_cell.angle_alpha   90.00
_cell.angle_beta   90.00
_cell.angle_gamma   90.00
#
_symmetry.space_group_name_H-M   'P 1'
#
loop_
_entity.id
_entity.type
_entity.pdbx_description
1 polymer ?
#
loop_
_entity_poly.entity_id
_entity_poly.type
_entity_poly.pdbx_seq_one_letter_code
_entity_poly.pdbx_strand_id
1 'polypeptide(L)' 'ERSIKKMPNRRRFIDKKKAITFQLVHRSQHDPLIADDTVGERVLVPVGVEQRKAEQLKYGIEYDDDYDYLQHLR' A
#
# COMPACT_ATOMS: atom_id res chain seq x y z
N GLU A 1 -27.79 27.01 -34.66
CA GLU A 1 -26.50 26.56 -34.09
C GLU A 1 -26.75 25.86 -32.76
N ARG A 2 -26.31 24.61 -32.56
CA ARG A 2 -26.52 23.89 -31.29
C ARG A 2 -25.28 24.06 -30.42
N SER A 3 -25.40 24.89 -29.38
CA SER A 3 -24.36 25.10 -28.38
C SER A 3 -24.15 23.83 -27.55
N ILE A 4 -22.96 23.22 -27.63
CA ILE A 4 -22.59 22.06 -26.82
C ILE A 4 -22.33 22.54 -25.39
N LYS A 5 -23.25 22.24 -24.48
CA LYS A 5 -23.16 22.60 -23.06
C LYS A 5 -22.03 21.79 -22.40
N LYS A 6 -20.94 22.45 -22.01
CA LYS A 6 -19.80 21.83 -21.32
C LYS A 6 -20.24 21.29 -19.95
N MET A 7 -20.09 20.00 -19.72
CA MET A 7 -20.41 19.39 -18.42
C MET A 7 -19.43 19.86 -17.33
N PRO A 8 -19.88 20.01 -16.07
CA PRO A 8 -19.00 20.39 -14.97
C PRO A 8 -17.97 19.29 -14.70
N ASN A 9 -16.71 19.69 -14.49
CA ASN A 9 -15.64 18.77 -14.12
C ASN A 9 -15.99 18.09 -12.80
N ARG A 10 -16.15 16.76 -12.84
CA ARG A 10 -16.40 15.95 -11.64
C ARG A 10 -15.16 16.01 -10.75
N ARG A 11 -15.36 16.27 -9.45
CA ARG A 11 -14.29 16.15 -8.46
C ARG A 11 -13.75 14.74 -8.49
N ARG A 12 -12.42 14.62 -8.46
CA ARG A 12 -11.77 13.31 -8.37
C ARG A 12 -12.13 12.66 -7.04
N PHE A 13 -12.49 11.38 -7.09
CA PHE A 13 -12.86 10.62 -5.89
C PHE A 13 -11.66 10.35 -4.96
N ILE A 14 -10.43 10.37 -5.51
CA ILE A 14 -9.19 10.15 -4.77
C ILE A 14 -8.13 11.21 -5.15
N ASP A 15 -7.40 11.67 -4.13
CA ASP A 15 -6.21 12.51 -4.26
C ASP A 15 -4.96 11.69 -4.59
N LYS A 16 -4.54 11.73 -5.85
CA LYS A 16 -3.40 10.94 -6.36
C LYS A 16 -2.06 11.18 -5.64
N LYS A 17 -1.87 12.35 -5.01
CA LYS A 17 -0.61 12.70 -4.32
C LYS A 17 -0.47 12.03 -2.95
N LYS A 18 -1.59 11.68 -2.32
CA LYS A 18 -1.62 11.02 -1.00
C LYS A 18 -2.02 9.55 -1.09
N ALA A 19 -2.47 9.11 -2.26
CA ALA A 19 -2.93 7.75 -2.48
C ALA A 19 -1.77 6.75 -2.44
N ILE A 20 -2.04 5.57 -1.86
CA ILE A 20 -1.16 4.41 -1.91
C ILE A 20 -1.67 3.52 -3.06
N THR A 21 -0.74 3.02 -3.87
CA THR A 21 -1.07 2.15 -5.01
C THR A 21 -0.75 0.71 -4.64
N PHE A 22 -1.66 -0.21 -4.96
CA PHE A 22 -1.48 -1.63 -4.76
C PHE A 22 -1.58 -2.35 -6.09
N GLN A 23 -0.72 -3.35 -6.30
CA GLN A 23 -0.83 -4.32 -7.36
C GLN A 23 -1.54 -5.57 -6.83
N LEU A 24 -2.46 -6.09 -7.63
CA LEU A 24 -3.13 -7.35 -7.33
C LEU A 24 -2.30 -8.49 -7.93
N VAL A 25 -1.72 -9.35 -7.11
CA VAL A 25 -0.80 -10.43 -7.49
C VAL A 25 -1.33 -11.78 -6.98
N HIS A 26 -0.96 -12.88 -7.64
CA HIS A 26 -1.28 -14.23 -7.17
C HIS A 26 -0.48 -14.55 -5.90
N ARG A 27 -1.10 -15.32 -4.99
CA ARG A 27 -0.41 -15.84 -3.80
C ARG A 27 0.75 -16.75 -4.19
N SER A 28 1.77 -16.78 -3.34
CA SER A 28 2.88 -17.73 -3.48
C SER A 28 2.37 -19.15 -3.27
N GLN A 29 2.88 -20.11 -4.02
CA GLN A 29 2.59 -21.53 -3.81
C GLN A 29 3.08 -22.04 -2.44
N HIS A 30 4.00 -21.32 -1.79
CA HIS A 30 4.48 -21.61 -0.43
C HIS A 30 3.76 -20.81 0.66
N ASP A 31 2.68 -20.10 0.33
CA ASP A 31 1.87 -19.38 1.33
C ASP A 31 1.00 -20.40 2.12
N PRO A 32 1.13 -20.49 3.45
CA PRO A 32 0.35 -21.43 4.27
C PRO A 32 -1.16 -21.21 4.18
N LEU A 33 -1.60 -19.98 3.86
CA LEU A 33 -3.02 -19.64 3.76
C LEU A 33 -3.57 -19.85 2.33
N ILE A 34 -2.83 -20.50 1.44
CA ILE A 34 -3.30 -20.76 0.06
C ILE A 34 -4.47 -21.75 -0.01
N ALA A 35 -4.55 -22.66 0.96
CA ALA A 35 -5.59 -23.69 1.01
C ALA A 35 -6.91 -23.18 1.66
N ASP A 36 -6.94 -21.94 2.17
CA ASP A 36 -8.13 -21.36 2.78
C ASP A 36 -8.99 -20.67 1.72
N ASP A 37 -10.10 -21.31 1.36
CA ASP A 37 -11.07 -20.83 0.36
C ASP A 37 -11.73 -19.49 0.74
N THR A 38 -11.69 -19.09 2.02
CA THR A 38 -12.28 -17.82 2.47
C THR A 38 -11.43 -16.60 2.12
N VAL A 39 -10.14 -16.80 1.87
CA VAL A 39 -9.15 -15.70 1.78
C VAL A 39 -8.86 -15.30 0.32
N GLY A 40 -9.29 -16.11 -0.65
CA GLY A 40 -9.16 -15.82 -2.08
C GLY A 40 -7.73 -15.94 -2.62
N GLU A 41 -7.61 -16.16 -3.93
CA GLU A 41 -6.34 -16.52 -4.59
C GLU A 41 -5.31 -15.38 -4.68
N ARG A 42 -5.76 -14.11 -4.55
CA ARG A 42 -4.93 -12.93 -4.86
C ARG A 42 -4.70 -12.04 -3.64
N VAL A 43 -3.51 -11.45 -3.58
CA VAL A 43 -3.07 -10.53 -2.51
C VAL A 43 -2.72 -9.17 -3.09
N LEU A 44 -2.99 -8.12 -2.31
CA LEU A 44 -2.62 -6.75 -2.63
C LEU A 44 -1.21 -6.45 -2.14
N VAL A 45 -0.31 -6.13 -3.07
CA VAL A 45 1.07 -5.75 -2.77
C VAL A 45 1.25 -4.25 -3.02
N PRO A 46 1.68 -3.46 -2.01
CA PRO A 46 1.90 -2.04 -2.20
C PRO A 46 3.06 -1.77 -3.18
N VAL A 47 2.90 -0.78 -4.03
CA VAL A 47 3.88 -0.34 -5.03
C VAL A 47 4.57 0.93 -4.54
N GLY A 48 5.89 1.03 -4.73
CA GLY A 48 6.67 2.21 -4.34
C GLY A 48 7.12 2.22 -2.87
N VAL A 49 7.01 1.08 -2.18
CA VAL A 49 7.49 0.93 -0.80
C VAL A 49 8.99 1.18 -0.70
N GLU A 50 9.76 0.74 -1.69
CA GLU A 50 11.21 0.95 -1.74
C GLU A 50 11.57 2.44 -1.83
N GLN A 51 10.82 3.23 -2.59
CA GLN A 51 11.08 4.67 -2.70
C GLN A 51 10.83 5.37 -1.36
N ARG A 52 9.74 5.00 -0.66
CA ARG A 52 9.46 5.48 0.70
C ARG A 52 10.52 5.05 1.71
N LYS A 53 10.96 3.79 1.65
CA LYS A 53 12.03 3.28 2.50
C LYS A 53 13.35 4.01 2.22
N ALA A 54 13.69 4.22 0.95
CA ALA A 54 14.90 4.95 0.56
C ALA A 54 14.86 6.42 1.00
N GLU A 55 13.70 7.08 0.94
CA GLU A 55 13.52 8.42 1.52
C GLU A 55 13.68 8.40 3.04
N GLN A 56 13.07 7.43 3.75
CA GLN A 56 13.23 7.28 5.21
C GLN A 56 14.70 7.09 5.60
N LEU A 57 15.41 6.17 4.93
CA LEU A 57 16.85 5.95 5.07
C LEU A 57 17.65 7.23 4.79
N LYS A 58 17.32 7.95 3.71
CA LYS A 58 17.98 9.23 3.37
C LYS A 58 17.81 10.29 4.46
N TYR A 59 16.68 10.30 5.16
CA TYR A 59 16.40 11.21 6.27
C TYR A 59 16.84 10.65 7.63
N GLY A 60 17.56 9.52 7.68
CA GLY A 60 18.02 8.90 8.91
C GLY A 60 16.88 8.40 9.80
N ILE A 61 15.70 8.17 9.22
CA ILE A 61 14.56 7.52 9.88
C ILE A 61 14.83 6.03 9.80
N GLU A 62 15.77 5.57 10.62
CA GLU A 62 16.08 4.16 10.82
C GLU A 62 15.39 3.76 12.14
N TYR A 63 14.43 2.84 12.04
CA TYR A 63 13.87 2.17 13.20
C TYR A 63 14.91 1.13 13.64
N ASP A 64 15.84 1.54 14.50
CA ASP A 64 16.91 0.71 15.09
C ASP A 64 16.41 -0.04 16.34
N ASP A 65 15.10 -0.20 16.46
CA ASP A 65 14.43 -0.83 17.57
C ASP A 65 14.04 -2.27 17.23
N ASP A 66 15.06 -3.13 17.14
CA ASP A 66 14.98 -4.51 17.65
C ASP A 66 14.80 -4.56 19.20
N TYR A 67 14.37 -3.44 19.80
CA TYR A 67 14.19 -3.25 21.22
C TYR A 67 12.93 -4.00 21.66
N ASP A 68 13.13 -5.18 22.24
CA ASP A 68 12.03 -5.90 22.89
C ASP A 68 11.59 -5.14 24.14
N TYR A 69 10.60 -4.25 23.97
CA TYR A 69 9.98 -3.48 25.05
C TYR A 69 9.41 -4.36 26.17
N LEU A 70 9.20 -5.67 25.94
CA LEU A 70 8.74 -6.62 26.96
C LEU A 70 9.86 -7.08 27.90
N GLN A 71 11.14 -6.82 27.58
CA GLN A 71 12.28 -7.18 28.44
C GLN A 71 12.32 -6.39 29.77
N HIS A 72 11.65 -5.24 29.86
CA HIS A 72 11.64 -4.38 31.06
C HIS A 72 10.40 -4.60 31.95
N LEU A 73 9.50 -5.52 31.57
CA LEU A 73 8.31 -5.88 32.35
C LEU A 73 8.57 -7.01 33.37
N ARG A 74 9.83 -7.25 33.73
CA ARG A 74 10.23 -8.28 34.70
C ARG A 74 10.80 -7.69 35.97
#